data_AF-A0A9W8M7K2-F1
#
_entry.id   AF-A0A9W8M7K2-F1
#
_cell.length_a   1.000
_cell.length_b   1.000
_cell.length_c   1.000
_cell.angle_alpha   90.00
_cell.angle_beta   90.00
_cell.angle_gamma   90.00
#
_symmetry.space_group_name_H-M   'P 1'
#
loop_
_entity.id
_entity.type
_entity.pdbx_description
1 polymer ?
#
loop_
_entity_poly.entity_id
_entity_poly.type
_entity_poly.pdbx_seq_one_letter_code
_entity_poly.pdbx_strand_id
1 'polypeptide(L)'
;MALGVLMFNAMLQMRIYQFLFVFVWKQRAEGLYFIIPTAYIFLLSTIYAAVAFMMQPSLGFAYDPDTNGCLAQNPIYFTGVALVVIQAGITGGLLYKVRKAESCFNEFKEFAIIAGVALFAGIVALALRIVAQNTGKLVLAGVVTIAVVCLSQQVYFWLILGRTIYNCARHGEKFQRDFVEKIDANGLSEVYEMACRYPLGEISSMSDAGRSRNVSARQSGATAGSRFSGNIPAPENESKQPQQAKQPARQSGEALSYYGM
;
A
#
# COMPACT_ATOMS: atom_id res chain seq x y z
N MET A 1 -8.62 -22.87 1.07
CA MET A 1 -7.94 -21.98 0.10
C MET A 1 -8.68 -20.66 -0.12
N ALA A 2 -10.00 -20.65 -0.34
CA ALA A 2 -10.75 -19.42 -0.65
C ALA A 2 -10.51 -18.26 0.35
N LEU A 3 -10.56 -18.52 1.67
CA LEU A 3 -10.38 -17.49 2.69
C LEU A 3 -8.99 -16.82 2.63
N GLY A 4 -7.92 -17.58 2.39
CA GLY A 4 -6.57 -17.01 2.28
C GLY A 4 -6.42 -16.11 1.05
N VAL A 5 -7.02 -16.50 -0.08
CA VAL A 5 -7.03 -15.68 -1.31
C VAL A 5 -7.86 -14.42 -1.12
N LEU A 6 -9.04 -14.54 -0.51
CA LEU A 6 -9.91 -13.39 -0.20
C LEU A 6 -9.20 -12.41 0.75
N MET A 7 -8.52 -12.92 1.78
CA MET A 7 -7.78 -12.09 2.74
C MET A 7 -6.56 -11.41 2.11
N PHE A 8 -5.85 -12.10 1.21
CA PHE A 8 -4.74 -11.51 0.48
C PHE A 8 -5.20 -10.38 -0.46
N ASN A 9 -6.23 -10.63 -1.29
CA ASN A 9 -6.81 -9.61 -2.18
C ASN A 9 -7.31 -8.40 -1.39
N ALA A 10 -7.96 -8.66 -0.27
CA ALA A 10 -8.37 -7.64 0.67
C ALA A 10 -7.22 -6.76 1.17
N MET A 11 -6.12 -7.36 1.66
CA MET A 11 -4.95 -6.58 2.09
C MET A 11 -4.36 -5.75 0.95
N LEU A 12 -4.33 -6.31 -0.27
CA LEU A 12 -3.88 -5.59 -1.46
C LEU A 12 -4.82 -4.40 -1.77
N GLN A 13 -6.13 -4.60 -1.72
CA GLN A 13 -7.13 -3.53 -1.92
C GLN A 13 -6.99 -2.44 -0.86
N MET A 14 -6.83 -2.79 0.41
CA MET A 14 -6.59 -1.84 1.50
C MET A 14 -5.37 -0.98 1.22
N ARG A 15 -4.27 -1.59 0.76
CA ARG A 15 -3.04 -0.86 0.45
C ARG A 15 -3.20 0.07 -0.75
N ILE A 16 -3.83 -0.39 -1.83
CA ILE A 16 -4.12 0.45 -3.00
C ILE A 16 -5.07 1.59 -2.60
N TYR A 17 -6.03 1.33 -1.73
CA TYR A 17 -6.96 2.35 -1.23
C TYR A 17 -6.25 3.40 -0.38
N GLN A 18 -5.36 3.01 0.54
CA GLN A 18 -4.50 3.94 1.29
C GLN A 18 -3.69 4.82 0.34
N PHE A 19 -3.09 4.21 -0.67
CA PHE A 19 -2.32 4.92 -1.68
C PHE A 19 -3.17 5.95 -2.44
N LEU A 20 -4.38 5.56 -2.85
CA LEU A 20 -5.34 6.45 -3.50
C LEU A 20 -5.72 7.63 -2.59
N PHE A 21 -5.97 7.36 -1.31
CA PHE A 21 -6.35 8.37 -0.33
C PHE A 21 -5.26 9.44 -0.14
N VAL A 22 -4.00 9.00 0.00
CA VAL A 22 -2.86 9.89 0.23
C VAL A 22 -2.49 10.65 -1.03
N PHE A 23 -2.31 9.96 -2.17
CA PHE A 23 -1.74 10.58 -3.37
C PHE A 23 -2.77 11.21 -4.30
N VAL A 24 -3.96 10.62 -4.44
CA VAL A 24 -4.99 11.13 -5.37
C VAL A 24 -5.91 12.11 -4.67
N TRP A 25 -6.38 11.76 -3.48
CA TRP A 25 -7.32 12.62 -2.74
C TRP A 25 -6.63 13.64 -1.83
N LYS A 26 -5.32 13.50 -1.58
CA LYS A 26 -4.56 14.39 -0.69
C LYS A 26 -5.20 14.52 0.69
N GLN A 27 -5.80 13.43 1.16
CA GLN A 27 -6.44 13.37 2.47
C GLN A 27 -5.67 12.44 3.38
N ARG A 28 -5.75 12.72 4.68
CA ARG A 28 -5.12 11.90 5.70
C ARG A 28 -5.91 10.62 5.92
N ALA A 29 -5.24 9.47 5.98
CA ALA A 29 -5.85 8.18 6.27
C ALA A 29 -6.24 8.03 7.77
N GLU A 30 -7.03 8.96 8.29
CA GLU A 30 -7.57 8.93 9.66
C GLU A 30 -9.10 8.80 9.64
N GLY A 31 -9.66 8.19 10.68
CA GLY A 31 -11.11 8.14 10.91
C GLY A 31 -11.85 7.00 10.22
N LEU A 32 -13.18 7.15 10.13
CA LEU A 32 -14.12 6.11 9.67
C LEU A 32 -13.86 5.68 8.22
N TYR A 33 -13.34 6.57 7.36
CA TYR A 33 -13.04 6.26 5.96
C TYR A 33 -12.00 5.17 5.78
N PHE A 34 -11.10 4.97 6.75
CA PHE A 34 -10.14 3.88 6.75
C PHE A 34 -10.73 2.56 7.28
N ILE A 35 -11.66 2.66 8.24
CA ILE A 35 -12.32 1.52 8.86
C ILE A 35 -13.30 0.86 7.88
N ILE A 36 -14.03 1.63 7.07
CA ILE A 36 -15.03 1.12 6.12
C ILE A 36 -14.49 0.03 5.19
N PRO A 37 -13.39 0.23 4.42
CA PRO A 37 -12.87 -0.80 3.53
C PRO A 37 -12.33 -2.01 4.30
N THR A 38 -11.73 -1.80 5.49
CA THR A 38 -11.27 -2.88 6.37
C THR A 38 -12.45 -3.74 6.83
N ALA A 39 -13.52 -3.08 7.28
CA ALA A 39 -14.74 -3.72 7.75
C ALA A 39 -15.45 -4.45 6.60
N TYR A 40 -15.54 -3.85 5.41
CA TYR A 40 -16.09 -4.48 4.21
C TYR A 40 -15.41 -5.82 3.91
N ILE A 41 -14.08 -5.83 3.92
CA ILE A 41 -13.25 -7.00 3.70
C ILE A 41 -13.49 -8.10 4.74
N PHE A 42 -13.50 -7.71 6.01
CA PHE A 42 -13.66 -8.62 7.12
C PHE A 42 -15.06 -9.23 7.11
N LEU A 43 -16.07 -8.40 6.88
CA LEU A 43 -17.47 -8.78 6.82
C LEU A 43 -17.74 -9.73 5.65
N LEU A 44 -17.20 -9.46 4.45
CA LEU A 44 -17.34 -10.35 3.31
C LEU A 44 -16.77 -11.75 3.58
N SER A 45 -15.57 -11.83 4.17
CA SER A 45 -14.91 -13.09 4.50
C SER A 45 -15.64 -13.85 5.61
N THR A 46 -16.14 -13.12 6.61
CA THR A 46 -16.89 -13.68 7.75
C THR A 46 -18.26 -14.20 7.31
N ILE A 47 -18.98 -13.46 6.46
CA ILE A 47 -20.26 -13.90 5.89
C ILE A 47 -20.06 -15.16 5.06
N TYR A 48 -19.04 -15.19 4.19
CA TYR A 48 -18.74 -16.39 3.40
C TYR A 48 -18.45 -17.61 4.30
N ALA A 49 -17.64 -17.43 5.35
CA ALA A 49 -17.36 -18.49 6.31
C ALA A 49 -18.64 -18.93 7.06
N ALA A 50 -19.45 -17.99 7.55
CA ALA A 50 -20.70 -18.29 8.25
C ALA A 50 -21.69 -19.05 7.36
N VAL A 51 -21.88 -18.60 6.11
CA VAL A 51 -22.73 -19.28 5.11
C VAL A 51 -22.21 -20.68 4.82
N ALA A 52 -20.89 -20.84 4.65
CA ALA A 52 -20.27 -22.15 4.47
C ALA A 52 -20.52 -23.11 5.64
N PHE A 53 -20.51 -22.62 6.88
CA PHE A 53 -20.79 -23.41 8.08
C PHE A 53 -22.28 -23.75 8.26
N MET A 54 -23.18 -22.85 7.88
CA MET A 54 -24.62 -23.06 8.02
C MET A 54 -25.21 -23.92 6.90
N MET A 55 -24.52 -24.07 5.77
CA MET A 55 -24.99 -24.89 4.65
C MET A 55 -24.96 -26.39 4.98
N GLN A 56 -26.01 -27.09 4.52
CA GLN A 56 -26.05 -28.55 4.59
C GLN A 56 -24.92 -29.17 3.76
N PRO A 57 -24.44 -30.40 4.09
CA PRO A 57 -23.35 -31.05 3.38
C PRO A 57 -23.54 -31.21 1.87
N SER A 58 -24.79 -31.25 1.40
CA SER A 58 -25.15 -31.31 -0.04
C SER A 58 -24.84 -30.02 -0.81
N LEU A 59 -24.77 -28.88 -0.12
CA LEU A 59 -24.53 -27.56 -0.71
C LEU A 59 -23.18 -26.97 -0.28
N GLY A 60 -22.68 -27.37 0.89
CA GLY A 60 -21.46 -26.88 1.53
C GLY A 60 -20.26 -27.81 1.33
N PHE A 61 -19.62 -28.16 2.45
CA PHE A 61 -18.49 -29.08 2.47
C PHE A 61 -18.97 -30.47 2.92
N ALA A 62 -18.65 -31.49 2.13
CA ALA A 62 -18.91 -32.88 2.46
C ALA A 62 -17.58 -33.63 2.63
N TYR A 63 -17.50 -34.47 3.65
CA TYR A 63 -16.39 -35.41 3.77
C TYR A 63 -16.64 -36.60 2.83
N ASP A 64 -15.65 -36.90 2.01
CA ASP A 64 -15.63 -38.04 1.11
C ASP A 64 -14.72 -39.12 1.70
N PRO A 65 -15.27 -40.28 2.12
CA PRO A 65 -14.50 -41.35 2.73
C PRO A 65 -13.55 -42.03 1.74
N ASP A 66 -13.85 -42.02 0.44
CA ASP A 66 -13.03 -42.71 -0.57
C ASP A 66 -11.70 -41.98 -0.80
N THR A 67 -11.75 -40.65 -0.75
CA THR A 67 -10.57 -39.79 -0.88
C THR A 67 -9.96 -39.35 0.45
N ASN A 68 -10.58 -39.73 1.58
CA ASN A 68 -10.27 -39.24 2.93
C ASN A 68 -10.18 -37.70 2.98
N GLY A 69 -11.03 -37.00 2.23
CA GLY A 69 -10.92 -35.57 1.98
C GLY A 69 -12.23 -34.82 2.14
N CYS A 70 -12.15 -33.53 2.48
CA CYS A 70 -13.30 -32.63 2.42
C CYS A 70 -13.45 -32.05 1.01
N LEU A 71 -14.53 -32.38 0.32
CA LEU A 71 -14.87 -31.86 -0.99
C LEU A 71 -15.84 -30.69 -0.85
N ALA A 72 -15.51 -29.59 -1.52
CA ALA A 72 -16.41 -28.45 -1.66
C ALA A 72 -17.42 -28.73 -2.78
N GLN A 73 -18.71 -28.71 -2.47
CA GLN A 73 -19.77 -28.87 -3.45
C GLN A 73 -19.80 -27.69 -4.44
N ASN A 74 -20.37 -27.92 -5.62
CA ASN A 74 -20.42 -26.93 -6.69
C ASN A 74 -21.00 -25.57 -6.23
N PRO A 75 -22.11 -25.49 -5.47
CA PRO A 75 -22.70 -24.21 -5.07
C PRO A 75 -21.75 -23.34 -4.23
N ILE A 76 -21.19 -23.89 -3.16
CA ILE A 76 -20.25 -23.14 -2.29
C ILE A 76 -18.97 -22.79 -3.05
N TYR A 77 -18.51 -23.68 -3.94
CA TYR A 77 -17.33 -23.43 -4.76
C TYR A 77 -17.52 -22.26 -5.71
N PHE A 78 -18.59 -22.27 -6.53
CA PHE A 78 -18.86 -21.19 -7.48
C PHE A 78 -19.16 -19.87 -6.78
N THR A 79 -19.79 -19.91 -5.59
CA THR A 79 -19.94 -18.72 -4.74
C THR A 79 -18.58 -18.15 -4.35
N GLY A 80 -17.65 -19.01 -3.93
CA GLY A 80 -16.27 -18.61 -3.64
C GLY A 80 -15.55 -18.00 -4.83
N VAL A 81 -15.64 -18.59 -6.04
CA VAL A 81 -14.97 -18.00 -7.20
C VAL A 81 -15.65 -16.70 -7.66
N ALA A 82 -16.97 -16.58 -7.55
CA ALA A 82 -17.68 -15.35 -7.83
C ALA A 82 -17.21 -14.20 -6.94
N LEU A 83 -17.02 -14.45 -5.62
CA LEU A 83 -16.46 -13.47 -4.71
C LEU A 83 -15.03 -13.06 -5.09
N VAL A 84 -14.19 -14.01 -5.50
CA VAL A 84 -12.83 -13.71 -5.98
C VAL A 84 -12.86 -12.86 -7.25
N VAL A 85 -13.74 -13.16 -8.21
CA VAL A 85 -13.90 -12.36 -9.44
C VAL A 85 -14.37 -10.95 -9.12
N ILE A 86 -15.34 -10.78 -8.21
CA ILE A 86 -15.80 -9.47 -7.76
C ILE A 86 -14.65 -8.69 -7.12
N GLN A 87 -13.87 -9.33 -6.24
CA GLN A 87 -12.69 -8.68 -5.64
C GLN A 87 -11.64 -8.31 -6.69
N ALA A 88 -11.36 -9.17 -7.67
CA ALA A 88 -10.44 -8.86 -8.76
C ALA A 88 -10.92 -7.65 -9.58
N GLY A 89 -12.23 -7.56 -9.85
CA GLY A 89 -12.85 -6.40 -10.50
C GLY A 89 -12.69 -5.11 -9.69
N ILE A 90 -12.93 -5.16 -8.38
CA ILE A 90 -12.70 -4.02 -7.47
C ILE A 90 -11.23 -3.60 -7.49
N THR A 91 -10.30 -4.56 -7.38
CA THR A 91 -8.86 -4.29 -7.44
C THR A 91 -8.47 -3.62 -8.77
N GLY A 92 -9.00 -4.12 -9.90
CA GLY A 92 -8.79 -3.52 -11.22
C GLY A 92 -9.34 -2.09 -11.30
N GLY A 93 -10.52 -1.83 -10.74
CA GLY A 93 -11.11 -0.49 -10.65
C GLY A 93 -10.25 0.47 -9.82
N LEU A 94 -9.74 0.02 -8.67
CA LEU A 94 -8.84 0.80 -7.83
C LEU A 94 -7.51 1.09 -8.54
N LEU A 95 -6.89 0.09 -9.17
CA LEU A 95 -5.67 0.27 -9.98
C LEU A 95 -5.89 1.26 -11.12
N TYR A 96 -7.04 1.19 -11.79
CA TYR A 96 -7.39 2.13 -12.85
C TYR A 96 -7.50 3.58 -12.34
N LYS A 97 -7.98 3.78 -11.11
CA LYS A 97 -8.01 5.11 -10.48
C LYS A 97 -6.60 5.59 -10.09
N VAL A 98 -5.75 4.68 -9.60
CA VAL A 98 -4.38 4.98 -9.18
C VAL A 98 -3.43 5.24 -10.37
N ARG A 99 -3.74 4.78 -11.59
CA ARG A 99 -2.85 4.95 -12.76
C ARG A 99 -2.44 6.39 -13.08
N LYS A 100 -3.20 7.39 -12.60
CA LYS A 100 -2.93 8.82 -12.80
C LYS A 100 -2.10 9.45 -11.67
N ALA A 101 -1.85 8.72 -10.59
CA ALA A 101 -1.02 9.21 -9.51
C ALA A 101 0.44 9.18 -9.95
N GLU A 102 1.01 10.36 -10.18
CA GLU A 102 2.45 10.53 -10.29
C GLU A 102 3.05 10.30 -8.89
N SER A 103 3.64 9.12 -8.68
CA SER A 103 4.26 8.75 -7.42
C SER A 103 5.76 8.65 -7.56
N CYS A 104 6.45 9.10 -6.50
CA CYS A 104 7.90 9.08 -6.32
C CYS A 104 8.57 7.69 -6.48
N PHE A 105 7.79 6.60 -6.42
CA PHE A 105 8.31 5.25 -6.21
C PHE A 105 7.94 4.20 -7.25
N ASN A 106 7.32 4.56 -8.39
CA ASN A 106 6.83 3.59 -9.38
C ASN A 106 5.89 2.51 -8.78
N GLU A 107 5.30 2.75 -7.61
CA GLU A 107 4.48 1.78 -6.86
C GLU A 107 3.28 1.28 -7.68
N PHE A 108 2.73 2.10 -8.57
CA PHE A 108 1.67 1.66 -9.47
C PHE A 108 2.09 0.46 -10.34
N LYS A 109 3.31 0.48 -10.90
CA LYS A 109 3.82 -0.63 -11.72
C LYS A 109 3.98 -1.88 -10.88
N GLU A 110 4.48 -1.73 -9.65
CA GLU A 110 4.64 -2.85 -8.70
C GLU A 110 3.27 -3.46 -8.33
N PHE A 111 2.26 -2.63 -8.02
CA PHE A 111 0.90 -3.12 -7.76
C PHE A 111 0.26 -3.78 -8.97
N ALA A 112 0.48 -3.25 -10.18
CA ALA A 112 -0.03 -3.85 -11.41
C ALA A 112 0.60 -5.23 -11.68
N ILE A 113 1.92 -5.38 -11.45
CA ILE A 113 2.61 -6.67 -11.56
C ILE A 113 2.04 -7.66 -10.54
N ILE A 114 1.87 -7.26 -9.28
CA ILE A 114 1.33 -8.12 -8.22
C ILE A 114 -0.09 -8.58 -8.54
N ALA A 115 -0.96 -7.66 -8.98
CA ALA A 115 -2.32 -8.00 -9.37
C ALA A 115 -2.34 -8.94 -10.59
N GLY A 116 -1.46 -8.72 -11.57
CA GLY A 116 -1.31 -9.60 -12.73
C GLY A 116 -0.85 -11.01 -12.35
N VAL A 117 0.17 -11.12 -11.49
CA VAL A 117 0.68 -12.41 -10.99
C VAL A 117 -0.38 -13.14 -10.16
N ALA A 118 -1.13 -12.43 -9.30
CA ALA A 118 -2.21 -13.01 -8.51
C ALA A 118 -3.35 -13.53 -9.41
N LEU A 119 -3.74 -12.76 -10.44
CA LEU A 119 -4.76 -13.16 -11.40
C LEU A 119 -4.31 -14.37 -12.24
N PHE A 120 -3.06 -14.37 -12.71
CA PHE A 120 -2.48 -15.50 -13.41
C PHE A 120 -2.46 -16.77 -12.54
N ALA A 121 -2.00 -16.65 -11.29
CA ALA A 121 -2.02 -17.75 -10.31
C ALA A 121 -3.44 -18.30 -10.09
N GLY A 122 -4.44 -17.41 -10.02
CA GLY A 122 -5.85 -17.79 -9.92
C GLY A 122 -6.36 -18.57 -11.14
N ILE A 123 -6.00 -18.15 -12.36
CA ILE A 123 -6.36 -18.86 -13.60
C ILE A 123 -5.71 -20.24 -13.63
N VAL A 124 -4.40 -20.33 -13.30
CA VAL A 124 -3.68 -21.60 -13.25
C VAL A 124 -4.29 -22.55 -12.21
N ALA A 125 -4.62 -22.05 -11.02
CA ALA A 125 -5.30 -22.83 -9.98
C ALA A 125 -6.66 -23.37 -10.44
N LEU A 126 -7.45 -22.54 -11.13
CA LEU A 126 -8.74 -22.95 -11.70
C LEU A 126 -8.57 -24.03 -12.77
N ALA A 127 -7.63 -23.84 -13.69
CA ALA A 127 -7.33 -24.80 -14.76
C ALA A 127 -6.85 -26.15 -14.19
N LEU A 128 -5.92 -26.12 -13.23
CA LEU A 128 -5.43 -27.32 -12.55
C LEU A 128 -6.54 -28.09 -11.87
N ARG A 129 -7.50 -27.40 -11.23
CA ARG A 129 -8.65 -28.04 -10.62
C ARG A 129 -9.53 -28.77 -11.63
N ILE A 130 -9.83 -28.14 -12.76
CA ILE A 130 -10.64 -28.76 -13.84
C ILE A 130 -9.94 -30.00 -14.38
N VAL A 131 -8.62 -29.92 -14.63
CA VAL A 131 -7.83 -31.07 -15.10
C VAL A 131 -7.76 -32.18 -14.06
N ALA A 132 -7.63 -31.84 -12.77
CA ALA A 132 -7.55 -32.81 -11.68
C ALA A 132 -8.85 -33.62 -11.52
N GLN A 133 -10.00 -32.97 -11.69
CA GLN A 133 -11.31 -33.64 -11.65
C GLN A 133 -11.44 -34.69 -12.76
N ASN A 134 -10.87 -34.44 -13.94
CA ASN A 134 -10.93 -35.38 -15.06
C ASN A 134 -9.90 -36.53 -14.98
N THR A 135 -8.80 -36.34 -14.25
CA THR A 135 -7.66 -37.28 -14.25
C THR A 135 -7.50 -38.07 -12.95
N GLY A 136 -8.26 -37.74 -11.90
CA GLY A 136 -8.14 -38.36 -10.58
C GLY A 136 -6.88 -37.96 -9.78
N LYS A 137 -6.03 -37.07 -10.32
CA LYS A 137 -4.77 -36.63 -9.69
C LYS A 137 -4.96 -35.44 -8.73
N LEU A 138 -5.92 -35.54 -7.81
CA LEU A 138 -6.31 -34.45 -6.90
C LEU A 138 -5.17 -33.96 -6.01
N VAL A 139 -4.37 -34.88 -5.47
CA VAL A 139 -3.26 -34.53 -4.54
C VAL A 139 -2.19 -33.70 -5.26
N LEU A 140 -1.75 -34.14 -6.44
CA LEU A 140 -0.74 -33.42 -7.23
C LEU A 140 -1.23 -32.03 -7.61
N ALA A 141 -2.48 -31.92 -8.08
CA ALA A 141 -3.07 -30.63 -8.40
C ALA A 141 -3.19 -29.71 -7.17
N GLY A 142 -3.51 -30.27 -6.01
CA GLY A 142 -3.52 -29.54 -4.73
C GLY A 142 -2.15 -28.97 -4.38
N VAL A 143 -1.10 -29.80 -4.44
CA VAL A 143 0.29 -29.39 -4.14
C VAL A 143 0.76 -28.29 -5.11
N VAL A 144 0.53 -28.48 -6.41
CA VAL A 144 0.93 -27.48 -7.42
C VAL A 144 0.13 -26.18 -7.22
N THR A 145 -1.16 -26.26 -6.92
CA THR A 145 -1.98 -25.07 -6.65
C THR A 145 -1.47 -24.30 -5.44
N ILE A 146 -1.15 -24.99 -4.34
CA ILE A 146 -0.58 -24.36 -3.14
C ILE A 146 0.76 -23.71 -3.48
N ALA A 147 1.64 -24.40 -4.19
CA ALA A 147 2.94 -23.86 -4.58
C ALA A 147 2.80 -22.58 -5.42
N VAL A 148 1.93 -22.58 -6.45
CA VAL A 148 1.67 -21.42 -7.31
C VAL A 148 1.11 -20.24 -6.49
N VAL A 149 0.15 -20.48 -5.61
CA VAL A 149 -0.44 -19.44 -4.75
C VAL A 149 0.61 -18.89 -3.79
N CYS A 150 1.40 -19.73 -3.12
CA CYS A 150 2.45 -19.28 -2.23
C CYS A 150 3.52 -18.46 -2.97
N LEU A 151 3.97 -18.90 -4.14
CA LEU A 151 4.93 -18.16 -4.97
C LEU A 151 4.38 -16.79 -5.38
N SER A 152 3.09 -16.70 -5.74
CA SER A 152 2.46 -15.42 -6.08
C SER A 152 2.48 -14.42 -4.91
N GLN A 153 2.33 -14.92 -3.68
CA GLN A 153 2.39 -14.10 -2.47
C GLN A 153 3.82 -13.66 -2.13
N GLN A 154 4.82 -14.48 -2.44
CA GLN A 154 6.23 -14.09 -2.29
C GLN A 154 6.60 -12.91 -3.20
N VAL A 155 6.00 -12.82 -4.40
CA VAL A 155 6.20 -11.66 -5.28
C VAL A 155 5.75 -10.36 -4.61
N TYR A 156 4.61 -10.36 -3.91
CA TYR A 156 4.17 -9.21 -3.11
C TYR A 156 5.20 -8.86 -2.03
N PHE A 157 5.68 -9.86 -1.29
CA PHE A 157 6.69 -9.63 -0.25
C PHE A 157 7.95 -9.00 -0.84
N TRP A 158 8.53 -9.56 -1.90
CA TRP A 158 9.79 -9.08 -2.45
C TRP A 158 9.69 -7.69 -3.11
N LEU A 159 8.65 -7.45 -3.91
CA LEU A 159 8.49 -6.17 -4.61
C LEU A 159 8.22 -5.02 -3.64
N ILE A 160 7.34 -5.25 -2.66
CA ILE A 160 6.81 -4.17 -1.83
C ILE A 160 7.55 -4.03 -0.50
N LEU A 161 7.71 -5.14 0.21
CA LEU A 161 8.36 -5.15 1.53
C LEU A 161 9.88 -5.34 1.40
N GLY A 162 10.32 -6.21 0.49
CA GLY A 162 11.73 -6.57 0.33
C GLY A 162 12.62 -5.37 0.03
N ARG A 163 12.20 -4.52 -0.92
CA ARG A 163 12.93 -3.29 -1.24
C ARG A 163 13.02 -2.33 -0.05
N THR A 164 11.92 -2.12 0.64
CA THR A 164 11.84 -1.24 1.81
C THR A 164 12.70 -1.76 2.96
N ILE A 165 12.55 -3.04 3.31
CA ILE A 165 13.32 -3.70 4.37
C ILE A 165 14.81 -3.68 4.05
N TYR A 166 15.20 -4.00 2.81
CA TYR A 166 16.60 -3.99 2.40
C TYR A 166 17.22 -2.59 2.52
N ASN A 167 16.53 -1.56 2.03
CA ASN A 167 17.02 -0.19 2.09
C ASN A 167 17.06 0.35 3.53
N CYS A 168 16.05 0.05 4.35
CA CYS A 168 16.06 0.41 5.77
C CYS A 168 17.20 -0.29 6.53
N ALA A 169 17.47 -1.56 6.24
CA ALA A 169 18.50 -2.34 6.94
C ALA A 169 19.94 -1.99 6.52
N ARG A 170 20.18 -1.70 5.23
CA ARG A 170 21.53 -1.46 4.70
C ARG A 170 21.89 0.02 4.55
N HIS A 171 20.92 0.87 4.24
CA HIS A 171 21.14 2.26 3.85
C HIS A 171 20.08 3.20 4.46
N GLY A 172 19.72 2.99 5.73
CA GLY A 172 18.61 3.69 6.38
C GLY A 172 18.64 5.22 6.20
N GLU A 173 19.76 5.85 6.52
CA GLU A 173 19.93 7.32 6.40
C GLU A 173 19.80 7.82 4.96
N LYS A 174 20.46 7.14 4.01
CA LYS A 174 20.39 7.50 2.59
C LYS A 174 18.97 7.31 2.06
N PHE A 175 18.30 6.22 2.43
CA PHE A 175 16.94 5.95 2.01
C PHE A 175 15.96 6.97 2.56
N GLN A 176 16.09 7.37 3.82
CA GLN A 176 15.29 8.44 4.41
C GLN A 176 15.53 9.78 3.71
N ARG A 177 16.79 10.14 3.42
CA ARG A 177 17.12 11.36 2.70
C ARG A 177 16.55 11.36 1.28
N ASP A 178 16.77 10.28 0.52
CA ASP A 178 16.23 10.12 -0.84
C ASP A 178 14.70 10.18 -0.84
N PHE A 179 14.05 9.67 0.22
CA PHE A 179 12.60 9.73 0.41
C PHE A 179 12.11 11.16 0.62
N VAL A 180 12.75 11.91 1.54
CA VAL A 180 12.42 13.32 1.81
C VAL A 180 12.65 14.18 0.56
N GLU A 181 13.79 14.00 -0.12
CA GLU A 181 14.14 14.76 -1.33
C GLU A 181 13.12 14.53 -2.45
N LYS A 182 12.68 13.28 -2.64
CA LYS A 182 11.63 12.96 -3.63
C LYS A 182 10.27 13.52 -3.27
N ILE A 183 9.93 13.57 -1.98
CA ILE A 183 8.67 14.18 -1.52
C ILE A 183 8.69 15.67 -1.82
N ASP A 184 9.80 16.34 -1.52
CA ASP A 184 9.95 17.77 -1.72
C ASP A 184 9.98 18.16 -3.19
N ALA A 185 10.71 17.40 -4.01
CA ALA A 185 10.75 17.59 -5.46
C ALA A 185 9.36 17.47 -6.13
N ASN A 186 8.45 16.68 -5.55
CA ASN A 186 7.10 16.47 -6.08
C ASN A 186 6.05 17.39 -5.42
N GLY A 187 6.47 18.34 -4.57
CA GLY A 187 5.56 19.25 -3.87
C GLY A 187 4.59 18.51 -2.92
N LEU A 188 5.01 17.33 -2.43
CA LEU A 188 4.22 16.48 -1.55
C LEU A 188 4.54 16.71 -0.07
N SER A 189 5.49 17.60 0.25
CA SER A 189 5.93 17.89 1.62
C SER A 189 4.75 18.26 2.53
N GLU A 190 3.87 19.14 2.06
CA GLU A 190 2.67 19.56 2.82
C GLU A 190 1.70 18.38 3.06
N VAL A 191 1.54 17.48 2.09
CA VAL A 191 0.68 16.29 2.20
C VAL A 191 1.25 15.30 3.22
N TYR A 192 2.57 15.15 3.26
CA TYR A 192 3.25 14.27 4.20
C TYR A 192 3.29 14.85 5.62
N GLU A 193 3.48 16.16 5.78
CA GLU A 193 3.36 16.82 7.09
C GLU A 193 1.94 16.66 7.65
N MET A 194 0.92 16.82 6.80
CA MET A 194 -0.46 16.50 7.17
C MET A 194 -0.61 15.04 7.61
N ALA A 195 0.03 14.09 6.93
CA ALA A 195 -0.07 12.67 7.27
C ALA A 195 0.64 12.31 8.59
N CYS A 196 1.85 12.84 8.81
CA CYS A 196 2.75 12.43 9.88
C CYS A 196 2.61 13.24 11.19
N ARG A 197 1.91 14.39 11.20
CA ARG A 197 1.83 15.32 12.37
C ARG A 197 3.18 15.92 12.84
N TYR A 198 4.28 15.59 12.17
CA TYR A 198 5.60 16.11 12.46
C TYR A 198 6.17 16.78 11.20
N PRO A 199 6.80 17.96 11.33
CA PRO A 199 7.48 18.60 10.21
C PRO A 199 8.65 17.70 9.76
N LEU A 200 8.80 17.51 8.44
CA LEU A 200 9.81 16.63 7.85
C LEU A 200 11.24 16.97 8.30
N GLY A 201 11.49 18.24 8.64
CA GLY A 201 12.77 18.73 9.15
C GLY A 201 13.18 18.15 10.51
N GLU A 202 12.25 17.80 11.40
CA GLU A 202 12.58 17.21 12.71
C GLU A 202 13.00 15.74 12.63
N ILE A 203 12.59 15.02 11.57
CA ILE A 203 12.94 13.60 11.39
C ILE A 203 14.43 13.46 11.07
N SER A 204 15.01 14.42 10.34
CA SER A 204 16.45 14.44 10.04
C SER A 204 17.32 14.68 11.28
N SER A 205 16.85 15.46 12.26
CA SER A 205 17.64 15.78 13.45
C SER A 205 17.64 14.63 14.48
N MET A 206 16.58 13.81 14.52
CA MET A 206 16.51 12.63 15.38
C MET A 206 17.35 11.45 14.87
N SER A 207 17.48 11.25 13.56
CA SER A 207 18.34 10.19 13.01
C SER A 207 19.83 10.46 13.29
N ASP A 208 20.24 11.74 13.32
CA ASP A 208 21.61 12.15 13.62
C ASP A 208 21.99 12.01 15.12
N ALA A 209 21.01 11.83 16.01
CA ALA A 209 21.23 11.71 17.46
C ALA A 209 21.88 10.37 17.87
N GLY A 210 21.97 9.40 16.96
CA GLY A 210 22.70 8.12 17.17
C GLY A 210 24.22 8.24 17.05
N ARG A 211 24.75 9.35 16.53
CA ARG A 211 26.16 9.71 16.69
C ARG A 211 26.27 10.62 17.89
N SER A 212 27.00 10.16 18.91
CA SER A 212 27.50 10.99 20.00
C SER A 212 28.33 12.13 19.39
N ARG A 213 27.67 13.21 18.96
CA ARG A 213 28.34 14.49 18.81
C ARG A 213 28.76 14.84 20.22
N ASN A 214 30.06 14.67 20.48
CA ASN A 214 30.78 15.54 21.39
C ASN A 214 30.58 16.96 20.87
N VAL A 215 29.40 17.53 21.13
CA VAL A 215 29.17 18.97 21.03
C VAL A 215 30.01 19.50 22.17
N SER A 216 31.25 19.84 21.81
CA SER A 216 32.11 20.66 22.63
C SER A 216 31.26 21.86 23.01
N ALA A 217 30.94 21.97 24.30
CA ALA A 217 30.28 23.11 24.89
C ALA A 217 31.19 24.33 24.68
N ARG A 218 31.11 24.94 23.50
CA ARG A 218 31.80 26.17 23.17
C ARG A 218 30.81 27.29 23.44
N GLN A 219 30.91 27.80 24.66
CA GLN A 219 30.58 29.16 25.09
C GLN A 219 29.31 29.78 24.49
N SER A 220 28.25 29.77 25.29
CA SER A 220 27.31 30.90 25.31
C SER A 220 27.20 31.35 26.75
N GLY A 221 28.07 32.30 27.09
CA GLY A 221 28.01 33.02 28.34
C GLY A 221 26.79 33.95 28.35
N ALA A 222 26.21 34.07 29.54
CA ALA A 222 25.51 35.23 30.07
C ALA A 222 24.49 35.94 29.16
N THR A 223 23.21 35.79 29.49
CA THR A 223 22.47 36.92 30.09
C THR A 223 21.23 36.43 30.83
N ALA A 224 21.12 36.92 32.05
CA ALA A 224 20.06 36.65 33.00
C ALA A 224 18.78 37.40 32.63
N GLY A 225 17.64 36.75 32.89
CA GLY A 225 16.40 37.40 33.27
C GLY A 225 15.60 38.07 32.15
N SER A 226 14.58 37.36 31.63
CA SER A 226 13.33 38.03 31.32
C SER A 226 12.14 37.12 31.65
N ARG A 227 11.25 37.65 32.49
CA ARG A 227 9.94 37.09 32.81
C ARG A 227 9.05 37.28 31.58
N PHE A 228 8.57 36.19 31.02
CA PHE A 228 7.55 36.25 29.97
C PHE A 228 6.18 36.40 30.64
N SER A 229 5.73 37.66 30.77
CA SER A 229 4.35 38.02 31.11
C SER A 229 3.60 38.28 29.80
N GLY A 230 2.41 37.70 29.69
CA GLY A 230 1.56 37.78 28.51
C GLY A 230 1.06 39.19 28.18
N ASN A 231 0.41 39.23 27.01
CA ASN A 231 -0.21 40.35 26.28
C ASN A 231 0.71 41.04 25.27
N ILE A 232 0.74 40.48 24.06
CA ILE A 232 1.09 41.22 22.84
C ILE A 232 -0.25 41.58 22.16
N PRO A 233 -0.59 42.88 22.02
CA PRO A 233 -1.70 43.34 21.19
C PRO A 233 -1.42 43.08 19.71
N ALA A 234 -2.49 42.88 18.95
CA ALA A 234 -2.44 42.71 17.50
C ALA A 234 -1.73 43.90 16.81
N PRO A 235 -0.77 43.66 15.89
CA PRO A 235 -0.21 44.73 15.08
C PRO A 235 -1.24 45.22 14.05
N GLU A 236 -1.47 46.53 14.10
CA GLU A 236 -2.23 47.31 13.12
C GLU A 236 -1.63 47.18 11.72
N ASN A 237 -2.53 47.23 10.74
CA ASN A 237 -2.24 47.33 9.31
C ASN A 237 -1.33 48.53 9.01
N GLU A 238 -0.11 48.26 8.54
CA GLU A 238 0.59 49.18 7.65
C GLU A 238 0.95 48.49 6.33
N SER A 239 0.17 48.89 5.34
CA SER A 239 0.44 48.80 3.91
C SER A 239 1.87 49.19 3.55
N LYS A 240 2.56 48.32 2.80
CA LYS A 240 3.43 48.70 1.67
C LYS A 240 3.81 47.45 0.88
N GLN A 241 3.19 47.28 -0.28
CA GLN A 241 3.65 46.37 -1.34
C GLN A 241 5.03 46.80 -1.83
N PRO A 242 6.01 45.89 -1.91
CA PRO A 242 7.13 46.03 -2.83
C PRO A 242 6.71 45.44 -4.18
N GLN A 243 6.66 46.29 -5.20
CA GLN A 243 6.69 45.87 -6.60
C GLN A 243 7.91 44.96 -6.82
N GLN A 244 7.69 43.68 -7.10
CA GLN A 244 8.74 42.81 -7.61
C GLN A 244 8.61 42.60 -9.13
N ALA A 245 9.75 42.84 -9.75
CA ALA A 245 10.07 42.91 -11.16
C ALA A 245 9.54 41.77 -12.04
N LYS A 246 9.13 42.15 -13.25
CA LYS A 246 9.03 41.30 -14.44
C LYS A 246 10.30 40.44 -14.59
N GLN A 247 10.16 39.13 -14.43
CA GLN A 247 11.15 38.17 -14.91
C GLN A 247 10.98 37.98 -16.44
N PRO A 248 12.08 37.93 -17.22
CA PRO A 248 12.02 37.68 -18.65
C PRO A 248 11.69 36.20 -18.95
N ALA A 249 10.99 36.00 -20.07
CA ALA A 249 10.58 34.71 -20.59
C ALA A 249 11.77 33.75 -20.75
N ARG A 250 11.71 32.61 -20.07
CA ARG A 250 12.67 31.51 -20.23
C ARG A 250 12.25 30.69 -21.45
N GLN A 251 13.05 30.76 -22.51
CA GLN A 251 12.92 29.93 -23.70
C GLN A 251 12.96 28.44 -23.32
N SER A 252 11.93 27.71 -23.73
CA SER A 252 11.83 26.26 -23.68
C SER A 252 12.80 25.64 -24.70
N GLY A 253 13.95 25.16 -24.22
CA GLY A 253 14.81 24.27 -24.97
C GLY A 253 14.26 22.85 -24.97
N GLU A 254 14.35 22.18 -26.11
CA GLU A 254 13.93 20.81 -26.38
C GLU A 254 14.58 19.82 -25.40
N ALA A 255 13.76 19.11 -24.61
CA ALA A 255 14.21 17.99 -23.82
C ALA A 255 14.24 16.73 -24.70
N LEU A 256 15.46 16.31 -24.99
CA LEU A 256 15.84 15.06 -25.63
C LEU A 256 15.12 13.84 -25.04
N SER A 257 14.54 13.06 -25.95
CA SER A 257 14.12 11.68 -25.78
C SER A 257 15.31 10.80 -25.41
N TYR A 258 15.36 10.32 -24.16
CA TYR A 258 16.10 9.12 -23.79
C TYR A 258 15.30 8.36 -22.74
N TYR A 259 14.78 7.19 -23.12
CA TYR A 259 14.90 5.91 -22.41
C TYR A 259 14.10 4.85 -23.16
N GLY A 260 14.83 4.01 -23.89
CA GLY A 260 14.38 2.67 -24.30
C GLY A 260 15.03 1.64 -23.40
N MET A 261 14.20 0.87 -22.70
CA MET A 261 14.38 -0.54 -22.33
C MET A 261 12.98 -1.10 -22.08
#